data_AF-A0AAE3ND84-F1
#
_entry.id   AF-A0AAE3ND84-F1
#
_cell.length_a   1.000
_cell.length_b   1.000
_cell.length_c   1.000
_cell.angle_alpha   90.00
_cell.angle_beta   90.00
_cell.angle_gamma   90.00
#
_symmetry.space_group_name_H-M   'P 1'
#
loop_
_entity.id
_entity.type
_entity.pdbx_description
1 polymer ?
#
loop_
_entity_poly.entity_id
_entity_poly.type
_entity_poly.pdbx_seq_one_letter_code
_entity_poly.pdbx_strand_id
1 'polypeptide(L)'
;MEPIQCSNRLLGGLLEVLMYATRSGQFDNAQAMLVALRGLRPNFKELDLVEGWLLVGRHQYADAARILRELLNSDGAPSVMPFASAMMALCLNALNDPEWHVHANEVLARDADPDSVTLVRTLLGAAQQEANGGNAGEASRAAAEAIDMSTFHTSHYFTRA
;
A
#
# COMPACT_ATOMS: atom_id res chain seq x y z
N MET A 1 8.22 4.96 32.11
CA MET A 1 7.26 3.91 31.74
C MET A 1 8.01 2.91 30.89
N GLU A 2 8.10 1.66 31.31
CA GLU A 2 8.66 0.62 30.44
C GLU A 2 7.72 0.42 29.24
N PRO A 3 8.25 0.30 28.01
CA PRO A 3 7.42 0.03 26.85
C PRO A 3 6.73 -1.32 27.03
N ILE A 4 5.41 -1.36 26.79
CA ILE A 4 4.62 -2.60 26.81
C ILE A 4 5.24 -3.53 25.76
N GLN A 5 5.92 -4.59 26.20
CA GLN A 5 6.50 -5.57 25.29
C GLN A 5 5.39 -6.44 24.70
N CYS A 6 4.84 -6.04 23.56
CA CYS A 6 3.92 -6.87 22.80
C CYS A 6 4.69 -8.02 22.14
N SER A 7 4.29 -9.26 22.46
CA SER A 7 4.82 -10.44 21.78
C SER A 7 4.53 -10.39 20.27
N ASN A 8 5.43 -10.92 19.44
CA ASN A 8 5.24 -10.95 17.98
C ASN A 8 3.95 -11.70 17.56
N ARG A 9 3.47 -12.66 18.37
CA ARG A 9 2.18 -13.34 18.12
C ARG A 9 0.99 -12.41 18.29
N LEU A 10 0.99 -11.60 19.35
CA LEU A 10 -0.07 -10.62 19.57
C LEU A 10 -0.04 -9.54 18.48
N LEU A 11 1.16 -9.10 18.07
CA LEU A 11 1.33 -8.16 16.97
C LEU A 11 0.75 -8.71 15.66
N GLY A 12 1.10 -9.96 15.31
CA GLY A 12 0.55 -10.63 14.12
C GLY A 12 -0.97 -10.73 14.14
N GLY A 13 -1.56 -11.13 15.27
CA GLY A 13 -3.01 -11.22 15.41
C GLY A 13 -3.72 -9.86 15.31
N LEU A 14 -3.17 -8.82 15.95
CA LEU A 14 -3.72 -7.46 15.84
C LEU A 14 -3.62 -6.92 14.41
N LEU A 15 -2.54 -7.26 13.71
CA LEU A 15 -2.37 -6.88 12.32
C LEU A 15 -3.34 -7.61 11.40
N GLU A 16 -3.62 -8.90 11.63
CA GLU A 16 -4.67 -9.61 10.88
C GLU A 16 -6.04 -8.96 11.06
N VAL A 17 -6.37 -8.54 12.29
CA VAL A 17 -7.61 -7.79 12.57
C VAL A 17 -7.62 -6.43 11.86
N LEU A 18 -6.49 -5.70 11.87
CA LEU A 18 -6.34 -4.44 11.12
C LEU A 18 -6.57 -4.65 9.62
N MET A 19 -5.97 -5.71 9.05
CA MET A 19 -6.12 -6.04 7.64
C MET A 19 -7.54 -6.45 7.29
N TYR A 20 -8.23 -7.16 8.18
CA TYR A 20 -9.64 -7.48 8.02
C TYR A 20 -10.53 -6.22 8.06
N ALA A 21 -10.29 -5.31 9.00
CA ALA A 21 -11.03 -4.04 9.09
C ALA A 21 -10.85 -3.20 7.81
N THR A 22 -9.63 -3.17 7.27
CA THR A 22 -9.31 -2.48 6.01
C THR A 22 -10.10 -3.05 4.83
N ARG A 23 -10.12 -4.38 4.68
CA ARG A 23 -10.86 -5.05 3.58
C ARG A 23 -12.38 -4.94 3.69
N SER A 24 -12.91 -4.83 4.90
CA SER A 24 -14.35 -4.65 5.14
C SER A 24 -14.81 -3.19 5.02
N GLY A 25 -13.93 -2.27 4.61
CA GLY A 25 -14.24 -0.85 4.49
C GLY A 25 -14.40 -0.13 5.83
N GLN A 26 -14.06 -0.77 6.94
CA GLN A 26 -14.12 -0.20 8.28
C GLN A 26 -12.88 0.66 8.57
N PHE A 27 -12.65 1.66 7.72
CA PHE A 27 -11.40 2.41 7.73
C PHE A 27 -11.15 3.17 9.04
N ASP A 28 -12.19 3.60 9.75
CA ASP A 28 -12.05 4.30 11.03
C ASP A 28 -11.59 3.36 12.15
N ASN A 29 -12.14 2.13 12.18
CA ASN A 29 -11.70 1.08 13.08
C ASN A 29 -10.26 0.66 12.76
N ALA A 30 -9.93 0.55 11.47
CA ALA A 30 -8.57 0.26 11.03
C ALA A 30 -7.59 1.38 11.44
N GLN A 31 -7.96 2.65 11.27
CA GLN A 31 -7.12 3.78 11.70
C GLN A 31 -6.88 3.77 13.21
N ALA A 32 -7.92 3.55 14.01
CA ALA A 32 -7.79 3.47 15.47
C ALA A 32 -6.84 2.33 15.89
N MET A 33 -6.94 1.17 15.23
CA MET A 33 -6.06 0.02 15.47
C MET A 33 -4.61 0.31 15.07
N LEU A 34 -4.40 0.98 13.93
CA LEU A 34 -3.06 1.40 13.47
C LEU A 34 -2.39 2.35 14.47
N VAL A 35 -3.13 3.32 15.01
CA VAL A 35 -2.63 4.25 16.05
C VAL A 35 -2.22 3.48 17.31
N ALA A 36 -3.04 2.52 17.75
CA ALA A 36 -2.70 1.67 18.89
C ALA A 36 -1.41 0.87 18.64
N LEU A 37 -1.28 0.28 17.44
CA LEU A 37 -0.10 -0.50 17.05
C LEU A 37 1.18 0.34 17.00
N ARG A 38 1.10 1.58 16.51
CA ARG A 38 2.24 2.54 16.55
C ARG A 38 2.65 2.87 17.99
N GLY A 39 1.69 2.98 18.91
CA GLY A 39 1.99 3.15 20.34
C GLY A 39 2.73 1.95 20.94
N LEU A 40 2.41 0.72 20.50
CA LEU A 40 3.03 -0.51 20.97
C LEU A 40 4.40 -0.80 20.30
N ARG A 41 4.59 -0.40 19.04
CA ARG A 41 5.82 -0.61 18.26
C ARG A 41 6.19 0.65 17.45
N PRO A 42 6.76 1.69 18.10
CA PRO A 42 7.07 2.96 17.44
C PRO A 42 8.06 2.89 16.28
N ASN A 43 8.91 1.85 16.26
CA ASN A 43 9.98 1.68 15.25
C ASN A 43 9.58 0.72 14.11
N PHE A 44 8.34 0.24 14.07
CA PHE A 44 7.90 -0.73 13.07
C PHE A 44 7.41 -0.01 11.80
N LYS A 45 8.34 0.19 10.87
CA LYS A 45 8.17 1.01 9.66
C LYS A 45 7.21 0.41 8.64
N GLU A 46 7.01 -0.91 8.70
CA GLU A 46 6.04 -1.62 7.88
C GLU A 46 4.61 -1.11 8.13
N LEU A 47 4.32 -0.50 9.29
CA LEU A 47 3.04 0.14 9.57
C LEU A 47 2.75 1.33 8.64
N ASP A 48 3.78 1.97 8.09
CA ASP A 48 3.63 3.07 7.12
C ASP A 48 3.05 2.53 5.79
N LEU A 49 3.34 1.27 5.44
CA LEU A 49 2.69 0.60 4.31
C LEU A 49 1.19 0.43 4.55
N VAL A 50 0.80 0.05 5.78
CA VAL A 50 -0.62 -0.12 6.13
C VAL A 50 -1.35 1.21 6.11
N GLU A 51 -0.71 2.29 6.56
CA GLU A 51 -1.29 3.63 6.45
C GLU A 51 -1.48 4.04 5.00
N GLY A 52 -0.46 3.89 4.15
CA GLY A 52 -0.56 4.16 2.72
C GLY A 52 -1.71 3.39 2.07
N TRP A 53 -1.89 2.13 2.46
CA TRP A 53 -2.99 1.31 1.97
C TRP A 53 -4.37 1.79 2.43
N LEU A 54 -4.52 2.16 3.70
CA LEU A 54 -5.77 2.74 4.20
C LEU A 54 -6.15 4.02 3.43
N LEU A 55 -5.16 4.84 3.09
CA LEU A 55 -5.37 6.05 2.32
C LEU A 55 -5.75 5.74 0.87
N VAL A 56 -5.11 4.76 0.22
CA VAL A 56 -5.51 4.26 -1.10
C VAL A 56 -6.95 3.75 -1.10
N GLY A 57 -7.32 2.95 -0.09
CA GLY A 57 -8.70 2.45 0.07
C GLY A 57 -9.75 3.56 0.28
N ARG A 58 -9.33 4.71 0.80
CA ARG A 58 -10.16 5.94 0.93
C ARG A 58 -10.04 6.88 -0.28
N HIS A 59 -9.34 6.49 -1.35
CA HIS A 59 -9.03 7.32 -2.52
C HIS A 59 -8.25 8.60 -2.20
N GLN A 60 -7.50 8.61 -1.09
CA GLN A 60 -6.64 9.71 -0.65
C GLN A 60 -5.22 9.54 -1.21
N TYR A 61 -5.11 9.50 -2.54
CA TYR A 61 -3.87 9.12 -3.23
C TYR A 61 -2.69 10.09 -2.99
N ALA A 62 -2.95 11.38 -2.78
CA ALA A 62 -1.91 12.37 -2.49
C ALA A 62 -1.23 12.12 -1.14
N ASP A 63 -2.02 11.87 -0.09
CA ASP A 63 -1.51 11.56 1.25
C ASP A 63 -0.81 10.19 1.27
N ALA A 64 -1.37 9.21 0.54
CA ALA A 64 -0.76 7.91 0.37
C ALA A 64 0.63 8.02 -0.28
N ALA A 65 0.74 8.77 -1.39
CA ALA A 65 2.01 8.98 -2.08
C ALA A 65 3.07 9.62 -1.17
N ARG A 66 2.68 10.58 -0.31
CA ARG A 66 3.61 11.21 0.63
C ARG A 66 4.21 10.18 1.60
N ILE A 67 3.38 9.37 2.25
CA ILE A 67 3.82 8.35 3.21
C ILE A 67 4.65 7.27 2.52
N LEU A 68 4.24 6.81 1.34
CA LEU A 68 4.98 5.80 0.58
C LEU A 68 6.35 6.33 0.12
N ARG A 69 6.46 7.62 -0.20
CA ARG A 69 7.75 8.24 -0.54
C ARG A 69 8.69 8.25 0.66
N GLU A 70 8.19 8.61 1.83
CA GLU A 70 8.94 8.58 3.08
C GLU A 70 9.41 7.15 3.41
N LEU A 71 8.54 6.15 3.21
CA LEU A 71 8.88 4.74 3.38
C LEU A 71 9.98 4.29 2.40
N LEU A 72 9.83 4.57 1.09
CA LEU A 72 10.80 4.20 0.05
C LEU A 72 12.17 4.84 0.24
N ASN A 73 12.22 6.03 0.85
CA ASN A 73 13.47 6.71 1.18
C ASN A 73 14.09 6.22 2.51
N SER A 74 13.44 5.29 3.21
CA SER A 74 13.90 4.76 4.49
C SER A 74 14.55 3.38 4.33
N ASP A 75 15.64 3.14 5.05
CA ASP A 75 16.33 1.83 5.06
C ASP A 75 15.66 0.79 6.00
N GLY A 76 14.51 1.14 6.61
CA GLY A 76 13.98 0.44 7.78
C GLY A 76 13.07 -0.76 7.51
N ALA A 77 12.64 -0.99 6.27
CA ALA A 77 11.60 -1.99 5.97
C ALA A 77 11.76 -2.66 4.59
N PRO A 78 12.87 -3.35 4.31
CA PRO A 78 13.16 -3.90 2.98
C PRO A 78 12.12 -4.91 2.49
N SER A 79 11.42 -5.60 3.39
CA SER A 79 10.40 -6.60 3.06
C SER A 79 9.19 -6.00 2.33
N VAL A 80 8.80 -4.77 2.64
CA VAL A 80 7.62 -4.11 2.07
C VAL A 80 7.96 -3.20 0.89
N MET A 81 9.23 -2.99 0.57
CA MET A 81 9.67 -2.05 -0.47
C MET A 81 9.11 -2.35 -1.86
N PRO A 82 9.07 -3.61 -2.34
CA PRO A 82 8.46 -3.91 -3.64
C PRO A 82 7.00 -3.48 -3.70
N PHE A 83 6.23 -3.77 -2.63
CA PHE A 83 4.80 -3.47 -2.57
C PHE A 83 4.55 -1.97 -2.38
N ALA A 84 5.38 -1.28 -1.60
CA ALA A 84 5.36 0.17 -1.47
C ALA A 84 5.58 0.86 -2.82
N SER A 85 6.52 0.37 -3.63
CA SER A 85 6.78 0.89 -4.98
C SER A 85 5.61 0.64 -5.94
N ALA A 86 4.96 -0.52 -5.84
CA ALA A 86 3.77 -0.83 -6.62
C ALA A 86 2.59 0.10 -6.26
N MET A 87 2.34 0.33 -4.97
CA MET A 87 1.33 1.29 -4.53
C MET A 87 1.70 2.75 -4.87
N MET A 88 2.98 3.10 -4.87
CA MET A 88 3.42 4.42 -5.35
C MET A 88 3.04 4.63 -6.81
N ALA A 89 3.29 3.64 -7.68
CA ALA A 89 2.87 3.69 -9.08
C ALA A 89 1.35 3.86 -9.21
N LEU A 90 0.57 3.14 -8.39
CA LEU A 90 -0.88 3.30 -8.33
C LEU A 90 -1.31 4.73 -7.95
N CYS A 91 -0.74 5.28 -6.88
CA CYS A 91 -1.06 6.63 -6.42
C CYS A 91 -0.70 7.69 -7.47
N LEU A 92 0.49 7.60 -8.07
CA LEU A 92 0.94 8.54 -9.09
C LEU A 92 0.08 8.46 -10.36
N ASN A 93 -0.34 7.26 -10.77
CA ASN A 93 -1.30 7.09 -11.86
C ASN A 93 -2.62 7.80 -11.54
N ALA A 94 -3.19 7.57 -10.35
CA ALA A 94 -4.43 8.23 -9.93
C ALA A 94 -4.32 9.78 -9.89
N LEU A 95 -3.11 10.30 -9.65
CA LEU A 95 -2.79 11.74 -9.65
C LEU A 95 -2.42 12.29 -11.04
N ASN A 96 -2.45 11.46 -12.09
CA ASN A 96 -1.99 11.78 -13.45
C ASN A 96 -0.52 12.23 -13.52
N ASP A 97 0.31 11.71 -12.62
CA ASP A 97 1.74 12.00 -12.57
C ASP A 97 2.52 10.95 -13.39
N PRO A 98 3.18 11.32 -14.51
CA PRO A 98 3.88 10.39 -15.40
C PRO A 98 5.04 9.63 -14.75
N GLU A 99 5.52 10.05 -13.57
CA GLU A 99 6.51 9.30 -12.79
C GLU A 99 6.01 7.90 -12.38
N TRP A 100 4.69 7.64 -12.45
CA TRP A 100 4.12 6.33 -12.18
C TRP A 100 4.74 5.21 -13.02
N HIS A 101 5.12 5.49 -14.27
CA HIS A 101 5.77 4.52 -15.16
C HIS A 101 7.16 4.12 -14.66
N VAL A 102 7.89 5.03 -13.99
CA VAL A 102 9.22 4.74 -13.45
C VAL A 102 9.10 3.68 -12.36
N HIS A 103 8.20 3.90 -11.40
CA HIS A 103 7.95 2.96 -10.32
C HIS A 103 7.35 1.63 -10.81
N ALA A 104 6.44 1.68 -11.79
CA ALA A 104 5.87 0.48 -12.41
C ALA A 104 6.96 -0.37 -13.08
N ASN A 105 7.81 0.23 -13.89
CA ASN A 105 8.89 -0.48 -14.59
C ASN A 105 9.94 -1.02 -13.61
N GLU A 106 10.25 -0.29 -12.54
CA GLU A 106 11.17 -0.74 -11.49
C GLU A 106 10.67 -2.01 -10.80
N VAL A 107 9.38 -2.07 -10.45
CA VAL A 107 8.75 -3.26 -9.85
C VAL A 107 8.81 -4.45 -10.81
N LEU A 108 8.46 -4.24 -12.08
CA LEU A 108 8.48 -5.31 -13.10
C LEU A 108 9.89 -5.80 -13.41
N ALA A 109 10.88 -4.89 -13.43
CA ALA A 109 12.27 -5.24 -13.72
C ALA A 109 12.92 -6.02 -12.57
N ARG A 110 12.56 -5.72 -11.32
CA ARG A 110 13.07 -6.43 -10.15
C ARG A 110 12.42 -7.79 -9.95
N ASP A 111 11.13 -7.91 -10.24
CA ASP A 111 10.34 -9.15 -10.09
C ASP A 111 10.52 -9.81 -8.71
N ALA A 112 10.68 -8.99 -7.66
CA ALA A 112 11.06 -9.43 -6.33
C ALA A 112 9.87 -9.94 -5.50
N ASP A 113 8.66 -9.55 -5.87
CA ASP A 113 7.43 -9.88 -5.16
C ASP A 113 6.24 -10.09 -6.15
N PRO A 114 5.61 -11.27 -6.16
CA PRO A 114 4.52 -11.58 -7.10
C PRO A 114 3.29 -10.69 -6.95
N ASP A 115 2.95 -10.26 -5.73
CA ASP A 115 1.79 -9.41 -5.46
C ASP A 115 2.00 -8.01 -6.05
N SER A 116 3.20 -7.44 -5.85
CA SER A 116 3.63 -6.16 -6.42
C SER A 116 3.58 -6.17 -7.95
N VAL A 117 4.07 -7.25 -8.56
CA VAL A 117 4.06 -7.44 -10.01
C VAL A 117 2.63 -7.59 -10.54
N THR A 118 1.78 -8.33 -9.83
CA THR A 118 0.36 -8.49 -10.18
C THR A 118 -0.39 -7.16 -10.10
N LEU A 119 -0.13 -6.36 -9.08
CA LEU A 119 -0.70 -5.02 -8.92
C LEU A 119 -0.33 -4.13 -10.11
N VAL A 120 0.96 -4.04 -10.44
CA VAL A 120 1.44 -3.19 -11.55
C VAL A 120 0.92 -3.67 -12.91
N ARG A 121 0.86 -4.98 -13.15
CA ARG A 121 0.29 -5.53 -14.40
C ARG A 121 -1.20 -5.20 -14.53
N THR A 122 -1.95 -5.30 -13.43
CA THR A 122 -3.38 -4.94 -13.40
C THR A 122 -3.54 -3.44 -13.69
N LEU A 123 -2.72 -2.59 -13.08
CA LEU A 123 -2.72 -1.15 -13.31
C LEU A 123 -2.43 -0.80 -14.77
N LEU A 124 -1.38 -1.39 -15.37
CA LEU A 124 -1.04 -1.18 -16.78
C LEU A 124 -2.17 -1.61 -17.71
N GLY A 125 -2.81 -2.75 -17.42
CA GLY A 125 -3.98 -3.24 -18.17
C GLY A 125 -5.16 -2.26 -18.12
N ALA A 126 -5.47 -1.74 -16.93
CA ALA A 126 -6.55 -0.77 -16.74
C ALA A 126 -6.24 0.57 -17.45
N ALA A 127 -5.03 1.12 -17.25
CA ALA A 127 -4.60 2.37 -17.88
C ALA A 127 -4.62 2.28 -19.43
N GLN A 128 -4.24 1.14 -20.00
CA GLN A 128 -4.25 0.91 -21.45
C GLN A 128 -5.69 0.83 -22.03
N GLN A 129 -6.62 0.25 -21.28
CA GLN A 129 -8.03 0.17 -21.70
C GLN A 129 -8.67 1.56 -21.76
N GLU A 130 -8.34 2.42 -20.80
CA GLU A 130 -8.95 3.74 -20.69
C GLU A 130 -8.28 4.81 -21.56
N ALA A 131 -6.99 4.64 -21.89
CA ALA A 131 -6.32 5.43 -22.92
C ALA A 131 -7.05 5.34 -24.29
N ASN A 132 -7.75 4.23 -24.55
CA ASN A 132 -8.58 4.06 -25.74
C ASN A 132 -9.97 4.74 -25.63
N GLY A 133 -10.37 5.20 -24.43
CA GLY A 133 -11.72 5.69 -24.09
C GLY A 133 -11.90 7.22 -24.08
N GLY A 134 -10.84 8.02 -24.26
CA GLY A 134 -10.95 9.43 -24.68
C GLY A 134 -10.93 10.52 -23.59
N ASN A 135 -10.72 10.23 -22.31
CA ASN A 135 -10.43 11.25 -21.28
C ASN A 135 -9.38 10.77 -20.26
N ALA A 136 -8.11 11.15 -20.48
CA ALA A 136 -6.97 10.61 -19.72
C ALA A 136 -7.01 10.91 -18.21
N GLY A 137 -7.60 12.03 -17.78
CA GLY A 137 -7.59 12.44 -16.37
C GLY A 137 -8.54 11.65 -15.47
N GLU A 138 -9.77 11.42 -15.95
CA GLU A 138 -10.79 10.61 -15.27
C GLU A 138 -10.49 9.11 -15.40
N ALA A 139 -9.90 8.71 -16.52
CA ALA A 139 -9.34 7.38 -16.74
C ALA A 139 -8.37 7.00 -15.62
N SER A 140 -7.25 7.70 -15.45
CA SER A 140 -6.20 7.26 -14.51
C SER A 140 -6.69 7.07 -13.07
N ARG A 141 -7.71 7.83 -12.66
CA ARG A 141 -8.36 7.64 -11.37
C ARG A 141 -9.31 6.42 -11.36
N ALA A 142 -10.11 6.22 -12.40
CA ALA A 142 -10.95 5.03 -12.55
C ALA A 142 -10.12 3.73 -12.61
N ALA A 143 -8.98 3.71 -13.31
CA ALA A 143 -8.05 2.58 -13.32
C ALA A 143 -7.54 2.25 -11.92
N ALA A 144 -7.24 3.27 -11.10
CA ALA A 144 -6.80 3.07 -9.74
C ALA A 144 -7.91 2.55 -8.81
N GLU A 145 -9.13 3.05 -8.99
CA GLU A 145 -10.32 2.63 -8.24
C GLU A 145 -10.79 1.22 -8.62
N ALA A 146 -10.51 0.77 -9.85
CA ALA A 146 -10.82 -0.59 -10.32
C ALA A 146 -9.91 -1.66 -9.69
N ILE A 147 -8.80 -1.27 -9.07
CA ILE A 147 -7.93 -2.23 -8.38
C ILE A 147 -8.62 -2.65 -7.08
N ASP A 148 -9.05 -3.91 -7.04
CA ASP A 148 -9.51 -4.53 -5.80
C ASP A 148 -8.33 -4.78 -4.88
N MET A 149 -8.06 -3.78 -4.05
CA MET A 149 -7.02 -3.85 -3.06
C MET A 149 -7.26 -4.96 -2.01
N SER A 150 -8.46 -5.51 -1.87
CA SER A 150 -8.71 -6.60 -0.91
C SER A 150 -8.07 -7.94 -1.32
N THR A 151 -7.66 -8.08 -2.58
CA THR A 151 -7.02 -9.27 -3.14
C THR A 151 -5.57 -9.45 -2.68
N PHE A 152 -4.85 -8.36 -2.39
CA PHE A 152 -3.46 -8.43 -1.94
C PHE A 152 -3.39 -8.79 -0.45
N HIS A 153 -2.59 -9.79 -0.08
CA HIS A 153 -2.56 -10.32 1.29
C HIS A 153 -1.30 -9.85 2.01
N THR A 154 -1.31 -8.75 2.75
CA THR A 154 -0.05 -8.31 3.35
C THR A 154 0.44 -9.12 4.54
N SER A 155 -0.35 -10.02 5.11
CA SER A 155 0.06 -10.77 6.32
C SER A 155 1.42 -11.47 6.15
N HIS A 156 1.82 -11.80 4.92
CA HIS A 156 3.14 -12.37 4.63
C HIS A 156 4.32 -11.35 4.71
N TYR A 157 4.10 -10.05 4.50
CA TYR A 157 5.16 -9.03 4.68
C TYR A 157 5.48 -8.77 6.15
N PHE A 158 4.53 -9.05 7.04
CA PHE A 158 4.61 -8.69 8.45
C PHE A 158 4.89 -9.88 9.38
N THR A 159 4.88 -11.10 8.86
CA THR A 159 5.18 -12.34 9.61
C THR A 159 6.67 -12.71 9.61
N ARG A 160 7.52 -11.94 8.91
CA ARG A 160 8.98 -12.16 8.82
C ARG A 160 9.83 -11.30 9.78
N ALA A 161 9.21 -10.57 10.72
CA ALA A 161 9.90 -9.72 11.70
C ALA A 161 10.30 -10.47 12.99
#